data_AF-A0A3N5VA03-F1
#
_entry.id   AF-A0A3N5VA03-F1
#
_cell.length_a   1.000
_cell.length_b   1.000
_cell.length_c   1.000
_cell.angle_alpha   90.00
_cell.angle_beta   90.00
_cell.angle_gamma   90.00
#
_symmetry.space_group_name_H-M   'P 1'
#
loop_
_entity.id
_entity.type
_entity.pdbx_description
1 polymer ?
#
loop_
_entity_poly.entity_id
_entity_poly.type
_entity_poly.pdbx_seq_one_letter_code
_entity_poly.pdbx_strand_id
1 'polypeptide(L)'
;MKVSELEKISVMGAIPREWESRVEQSAYCIEYLNQPFYKNMRDMIMTQISSCERLLINTKRLDERNVIQRETLILKLILDLLEY
;
A
#
# COMPACT_ATOMS: atom_id res chain seq x y z
N MET A 1 41.54 17.40 -6.57
CA MET A 1 40.48 16.37 -6.53
C MET A 1 39.15 17.12 -6.57
N LYS A 2 38.31 16.91 -7.61
CA LYS A 2 36.99 17.54 -7.66
C LYS A 2 36.07 16.77 -6.72
N VAL A 3 35.67 17.39 -5.62
CA VAL A 3 34.67 16.84 -4.69
C VAL A 3 33.38 16.60 -5.46
N SER A 4 32.82 15.40 -5.32
CA SER A 4 31.60 15.03 -6.03
C SER A 4 30.40 15.82 -5.51
N GLU A 5 29.41 16.07 -6.36
CA GLU A 5 28.19 16.80 -5.95
C GLU A 5 27.41 16.03 -4.85
N LEU A 6 27.57 14.70 -4.79
CA LEU A 6 27.01 13.86 -3.73
C LEU A 6 27.60 14.15 -2.35
N GLU A 7 28.90 14.43 -2.27
CA GLU A 7 29.57 14.73 -1.00
C GLU A 7 29.12 16.08 -0.41
N LYS A 8 28.63 17.00 -1.24
CA LYS A 8 28.05 18.28 -0.77
C LYS A 8 26.70 18.09 -0.07
N ILE A 9 25.91 17.10 -0.49
CA ILE A 9 24.58 16.82 0.07
C ILE A 9 24.71 16.23 1.49
N SER A 10 25.76 15.44 1.74
CA SER A 10 26.07 14.86 3.06
C SER A 10 26.35 15.92 4.13
N VAL A 11 26.89 17.09 3.77
CA VAL A 11 27.25 18.14 4.73
C VAL A 11 26.06 19.03 5.10
N MET A 12 25.03 19.10 4.26
CA MET A 12 23.79 19.84 4.55
C MET A 12 22.79 19.07 5.44
N GLY A 13 23.11 17.84 5.82
CA GLY A 13 22.25 16.97 6.64
C GLY A 13 22.44 17.06 8.16
N ALA A 14 23.13 18.09 8.68
CA ALA A 14 23.24 18.30 10.12
C ALA A 14 21.95 18.91 10.67
N ILE A 15 20.93 18.08 10.84
CA ILE A 15 19.65 18.42 11.48
C ILE A 15 19.94 18.75 12.97
N PRO A 16 19.52 19.92 13.50
CA PRO A 16 19.69 20.26 14.91
C PRO A 16 18.99 19.25 15.83
N ARG A 17 19.68 18.83 16.90
CA ARG A 17 19.24 17.84 17.92
C ARG A 17 17.99 18.24 18.73
N GLU A 18 17.29 19.31 18.37
CA GLU A 18 16.08 19.77 19.07
C GLU A 18 14.78 19.19 18.47
N TRP A 19 14.86 18.46 17.35
CA TRP A 19 13.69 17.87 16.67
C TRP A 19 13.26 16.50 17.22
N GLU A 20 13.99 15.91 18.17
CA GLU A 20 13.70 14.56 18.70
C GLU A 20 12.50 14.50 19.65
N SER A 21 11.82 15.63 19.92
CA SER A 21 10.81 15.76 20.97
C SER A 21 9.34 15.66 20.50
N ARG A 22 9.07 15.42 19.21
CA ARG A 22 7.68 15.22 18.76
C ARG A 22 7.53 13.85 18.15
N VAL A 23 6.68 13.08 18.79
CA VAL A 23 5.86 11.97 18.28
C VAL A 23 5.45 12.24 16.81
N GLU A 24 6.31 11.94 15.84
CA GLU A 24 5.99 11.97 14.42
C GLU A 24 5.55 10.56 14.01
N GLN A 25 4.33 10.22 14.42
CA GLN A 25 3.61 9.10 13.82
C GLN A 25 3.48 9.34 12.30
N SER A 26 4.03 8.41 11.51
CA SER A 26 3.55 7.96 10.19
C SER A 26 3.16 8.98 9.10
N ALA A 27 3.57 10.25 9.17
CA ALA A 27 3.29 11.22 8.10
C ALA A 27 3.76 10.72 6.71
N TYR A 28 4.93 10.07 6.68
CA TYR A 28 5.45 9.45 5.46
C TYR A 28 4.51 8.38 4.87
N CYS A 29 3.81 7.58 5.68
CA CYS A 29 2.94 6.51 5.15
C CYS A 29 1.62 7.08 4.61
N ILE A 30 1.04 8.07 5.30
CA ILE A 30 -0.25 8.68 4.92
C ILE A 30 -0.17 9.41 3.57
N GLU A 31 0.97 10.04 3.25
CA GLU A 31 1.15 10.70 1.95
C GLU A 31 1.19 9.71 0.79
N TYR A 32 1.77 8.51 0.97
CA TYR A 32 1.78 7.46 -0.06
C TYR A 32 0.39 6.87 -0.32
N LEU A 33 -0.40 6.64 0.73
CA LEU A 33 -1.76 6.09 0.60
C LEU A 33 -2.68 6.98 -0.22
N ASN A 34 -2.46 8.30 -0.18
CA ASN A 34 -3.24 9.28 -0.93
C ASN A 34 -2.68 9.58 -2.33
N GLN A 35 -1.53 8.99 -2.71
CA GLN A 35 -1.02 9.10 -4.08
C GLN A 35 -2.04 8.46 -5.05
N PRO A 36 -2.26 9.07 -6.24
CA PRO A 36 -3.21 8.55 -7.21
C PRO A 36 -3.02 7.07 -7.55
N PHE A 37 -1.77 6.61 -7.60
CA PHE A 37 -1.44 5.20 -7.86
C PHE A 37 -2.01 4.25 -6.78
N TYR A 38 -1.72 4.51 -5.49
CA TYR A 38 -2.15 3.66 -4.39
C TYR A 38 -3.66 3.70 -4.21
N LYS A 39 -4.27 4.88 -4.31
CA LYS A 39 -5.72 5.03 -4.29
C LYS A 39 -6.39 4.23 -5.41
N ASN A 40 -5.91 4.34 -6.64
CA ASN A 40 -6.45 3.58 -7.77
C ASN A 40 -6.28 2.07 -7.58
N MET A 41 -5.14 1.62 -7.06
CA MET A 41 -4.90 0.21 -6.76
C MET A 41 -5.86 -0.32 -5.69
N ARG A 42 -6.03 0.43 -4.59
CA ARG A 42 -6.97 0.10 -3.51
C ARG A 42 -8.41 -0.01 -4.02
N ASP A 43 -8.86 0.98 -4.78
CA ASP A 43 -10.22 1.02 -5.33
C ASP A 43 -10.46 -0.11 -6.34
N MET A 44 -9.45 -0.44 -7.16
CA MET A 44 -9.49 -1.59 -8.08
C MET A 44 -9.62 -2.92 -7.31
N ILE A 45 -8.82 -3.12 -6.26
CA ILE A 45 -8.87 -4.34 -5.44
C ILE A 45 -10.24 -4.48 -4.77
N MET A 46 -10.78 -3.41 -4.18
CA MET A 46 -12.12 -3.43 -3.57
C MET A 46 -13.23 -3.77 -4.60
N THR A 47 -13.10 -3.26 -5.82
CA THR A 47 -14.02 -3.56 -6.92
C THR A 47 -13.93 -5.03 -7.35
N GLN A 48 -12.73 -5.60 -7.40
CA GLN A 48 -12.51 -7.01 -7.70
C GLN A 48 -13.07 -7.91 -6.61
N ILE A 49 -12.83 -7.60 -5.33
CA ILE A 49 -13.43 -8.34 -4.19
C ILE A 49 -14.95 -8.38 -4.32
N SER A 50 -15.57 -7.22 -4.56
CA SER A 50 -17.02 -7.12 -4.75
C SER A 50 -17.51 -7.95 -5.93
N SER A 51 -16.74 -8.02 -7.01
CA SER A 51 -17.04 -8.82 -8.19
C SER A 51 -16.93 -10.32 -7.90
N CYS A 52 -15.88 -10.76 -7.19
CA CYS A 52 -15.72 -12.14 -6.76
C CYS A 52 -16.83 -12.59 -5.80
N GLU A 53 -17.25 -11.74 -4.85
CA GLU A 53 -18.35 -12.05 -3.94
C GLU A 53 -19.68 -12.20 -4.68
N ARG A 54 -19.97 -11.34 -5.67
CA ARG A 54 -21.14 -11.48 -6.55
C ARG A 54 -21.06 -12.73 -7.41
N LEU A 55 -19.89 -13.04 -7.95
CA LEU A 55 -19.68 -14.24 -8.76
C LEU A 55 -19.94 -15.50 -7.91
N LEU A 56 -19.43 -15.53 -6.68
CA LEU A 56 -19.60 -16.64 -5.74
C LEU A 56 -21.07 -16.94 -5.43
N ILE A 57 -21.94 -15.93 -5.38
CA ILE A 57 -23.39 -16.13 -5.17
C ILE A 57 -24.00 -16.94 -6.32
N ASN A 58 -23.56 -16.71 -7.54
CA ASN A 58 -24.14 -17.31 -8.75
C ASN A 58 -23.48 -18.65 -9.12
N THR A 59 -22.28 -18.95 -8.61
CA THR A 59 -21.54 -20.16 -8.93
C THR A 59 -22.01 -21.35 -8.10
N LYS A 60 -22.51 -22.40 -8.78
CA LYS A 60 -23.01 -23.63 -8.14
C LYS A 60 -21.94 -24.71 -7.98
N ARG A 61 -20.97 -24.76 -8.89
CA ARG A 61 -19.94 -25.80 -8.95
C ARG A 61 -18.88 -25.59 -7.87
N LEU A 62 -18.61 -26.63 -7.07
CA LEU A 62 -17.75 -26.53 -5.89
C LEU A 62 -16.30 -26.17 -6.25
N ASP A 63 -15.78 -26.72 -7.33
CA ASP A 63 -14.44 -26.42 -7.85
C ASP A 63 -14.30 -24.95 -8.25
N GLU A 64 -15.27 -24.41 -8.98
CA GLU A 64 -15.30 -23.00 -9.37
C GLU A 64 -15.46 -22.08 -8.14
N ARG A 65 -16.32 -22.46 -7.18
CA ARG A 65 -16.47 -21.73 -5.90
C ARG A 65 -15.16 -21.67 -5.13
N ASN A 66 -14.42 -22.77 -5.04
CA ASN A 66 -13.13 -22.83 -4.34
C ASN A 66 -12.10 -21.89 -4.99
N VAL A 67 -12.07 -21.80 -6.31
CA VAL A 67 -11.19 -20.87 -7.04
C VAL A 67 -11.54 -19.43 -6.68
N ILE A 68 -12.83 -19.07 -6.78
CA ILE A 68 -13.31 -17.72 -6.45
C ILE A 68 -12.99 -17.35 -5.00
N GLN A 69 -13.21 -18.28 -4.05
CA GLN A 69 -12.91 -18.04 -2.64
C GLN A 69 -11.40 -17.82 -2.38
N ARG A 70 -10.52 -18.56 -3.07
CA ARG A 70 -9.07 -18.36 -2.98
C ARG A 70 -8.65 -17.01 -3.55
N GLU A 71 -9.21 -16.62 -4.69
CA GLU A 71 -8.95 -15.32 -5.30
C GLU A 71 -9.41 -14.18 -4.37
N THR A 72 -10.64 -14.27 -3.81
CA THR A 72 -11.14 -13.31 -2.83
C THR A 72 -10.23 -13.20 -1.61
N LEU A 73 -9.70 -14.32 -1.10
CA LEU A 73 -8.77 -14.31 0.03
C LEU A 73 -7.46 -13.59 -0.31
N ILE A 74 -6.88 -13.86 -1.47
CA ILE A 74 -5.65 -13.19 -1.93
C ILE A 74 -5.88 -11.68 -2.04
N LEU A 75 -7.00 -11.26 -2.63
CA LEU A 75 -7.33 -9.83 -2.76
C LEU A 75 -7.49 -9.14 -1.40
N LYS A 76 -8.12 -9.82 -0.42
CA LYS A 76 -8.23 -9.31 0.96
C LYS A 76 -6.87 -9.15 1.63
N LEU A 77 -5.97 -10.12 1.46
CA LEU A 77 -4.61 -10.03 1.98
C LEU A 77 -3.82 -8.88 1.35
N ILE A 78 -3.96 -8.64 0.03
CA ILE A 78 -3.33 -7.50 -0.63
C ILE A 78 -3.90 -6.19 -0.08
N LEU A 79 -5.21 -6.11 0.13
CA LEU A 79 -5.84 -4.93 0.72
C LEU A 79 -5.31 -4.65 2.14
N ASP A 80 -5.22 -5.69 2.98
CA ASP A 80 -4.67 -5.58 4.33
C ASP A 80 -3.22 -5.07 4.31
N LEU A 81 -2.40 -5.51 3.34
CA LEU A 81 -1.04 -5.02 3.16
C LEU A 81 -0.97 -3.56 2.69
N LEU A 82 -1.97 -3.08 1.95
CA LEU A 82 -2.03 -1.69 1.50
C LEU A 82 -2.50 -0.73 2.60
N GLU A 83 -3.18 -1.23 3.63
CA GLU A 83 -3.73 -0.41 4.73
C GLU A 83 -2.84 -0.42 6.01
N TYR A 84 -1.69 -1.12 5.96
CA TYR A 84 -0.69 -1.25 7.05
C TYR A 84 0.48 -0.28 6.88
#